data_AF-A0A7X0GWN8-F1
#
_entry.id   AF-A0A7X0GWN8-F1
#
_cell.length_a   1.000
_cell.length_b   1.000
_cell.length_c   1.000
_cell.angle_alpha   90.00
_cell.angle_beta   90.00
_cell.angle_gamma   90.00
#
_symmetry.space_group_name_H-M   'P 1'
#
loop_
_entity.id
_entity.type
_entity.pdbx_description
1 polymer ?
#
loop_
_entity_poly.entity_id
_entity_poly.type
_entity_poly.pdbx_seq_one_letter_code
_entity_poly.pdbx_strand_id
1 'polypeptide(L)'
;MIPTWYTPPPYIAITDRELVAHIARVHSMTAADLIGPAKHRAVCIVRWRAMKALRDKGRSLSSIARTFNRDHSSVSYALRRAG
;
A
#
# COMPACT_ATOMS: atom_id res chain seq x y z
N MET A 1 31.53 9.39 2.64
CA MET A 1 30.92 9.85 1.36
C MET A 1 30.80 8.66 0.44
N ILE A 2 29.66 8.51 -0.25
CA ILE A 2 29.40 7.37 -1.13
C ILE A 2 29.89 7.74 -2.55
N PRO A 3 30.62 6.87 -3.27
CA PRO A 3 31.15 7.19 -4.60
C PRO A 3 30.06 7.44 -5.65
N THR A 4 30.31 8.32 -6.62
CA THR A 4 29.37 8.68 -7.70
C THR A 4 29.06 7.55 -8.68
N TRP A 5 29.90 6.50 -8.74
CA TRP A 5 29.71 5.30 -9.54
C TRP A 5 29.00 4.17 -8.79
N TYR A 6 28.75 4.32 -7.48
CA TYR A 6 28.07 3.32 -6.69
C TYR A 6 26.55 3.39 -6.94
N THR A 7 26.04 2.45 -7.73
CA THR A 7 24.60 2.18 -7.82
C THR A 7 24.28 1.05 -6.85
N PRO A 8 23.53 1.29 -5.76
CA PRO A 8 23.20 0.22 -4.82
C PRO A 8 22.42 -0.91 -5.53
N PRO A 9 22.77 -2.18 -5.32
CA PRO A 9 22.03 -3.32 -5.86
C PRO A 9 20.56 -3.33 -5.39
N PRO A 10 19.63 -3.97 -6.13
CA PRO A 10 18.19 -3.93 -5.89
C PRO A 10 17.70 -4.73 -4.67
N TYR A 11 18.52 -4.90 -3.63
CA TYR A 11 18.05 -5.40 -2.33
C TYR A 11 17.22 -4.36 -1.55
N ILE A 12 17.02 -3.18 -2.13
CA ILE A 12 16.17 -2.11 -1.60
C ILE A 12 14.76 -2.69 -1.47
N ALA A 13 14.33 -2.89 -0.23
CA ALA A 13 13.01 -3.41 0.13
C ALA A 13 11.93 -2.78 -0.78
N ILE A 14 11.14 -3.61 -1.47
CA ILE A 14 9.98 -3.16 -2.27
C ILE A 14 9.28 -2.06 -1.48
N THR A 15 9.29 -0.84 -2.04
CA THR A 15 8.75 0.33 -1.36
C THR A 15 7.26 0.11 -1.12
N ASP A 16 6.70 0.67 -0.05
CA ASP A 16 5.26 0.56 0.23
C ASP A 16 4.42 1.02 -0.98
N ARG A 17 4.88 2.06 -1.67
CA ARG A 17 4.27 2.59 -2.89
C ARG A 17 4.33 1.61 -4.06
N GLU A 18 5.45 0.91 -4.24
CA GLU A 18 5.62 -0.10 -5.30
C GLU A 18 4.75 -1.32 -5.03
N LEU A 19 4.63 -1.75 -3.77
CA LEU A 19 3.73 -2.83 -3.39
C LEU A 19 2.27 -2.48 -3.70
N VAL A 20 1.84 -1.27 -3.32
CA VAL A 20 0.47 -0.80 -3.62
C VAL A 20 0.24 -0.72 -5.13
N ALA A 21 1.21 -0.18 -5.89
CA ALA A 21 1.13 -0.12 -7.34
C ALA A 21 1.05 -1.51 -7.99
N HIS A 22 1.83 -2.47 -7.48
CA HIS A 22 1.80 -3.85 -7.94
C HIS A 22 0.44 -4.49 -7.71
N ILE A 23 -0.12 -4.35 -6.50
CA ILE A 23 -1.45 -4.90 -6.14
C ILE A 23 -2.55 -4.25 -6.99
N ALA A 24 -2.48 -2.94 -7.22
CA ALA A 24 -3.43 -2.24 -8.08
C ALA A 24 -3.41 -2.83 -9.50
N ARG A 25 -2.21 -2.99 -10.08
CA ARG A 25 -2.03 -3.54 -11.44
C ARG A 25 -2.56 -4.97 -11.57
N VAL A 26 -2.33 -5.84 -10.58
CA VAL A 26 -2.87 -7.21 -10.56
C VAL A 26 -4.41 -7.22 -10.60
N HIS A 27 -5.04 -6.16 -10.10
CA HIS A 27 -6.49 -5.99 -10.08
C HIS A 27 -7.02 -5.06 -11.17
N SER A 28 -6.23 -4.73 -12.20
CA SER A 28 -6.60 -3.80 -13.27
C SER A 28 -7.04 -2.41 -12.78
N MET A 29 -6.43 -1.94 -11.69
CA MET A 29 -6.65 -0.61 -11.09
C MET A 29 -5.37 0.20 -11.07
N THR A 30 -5.47 1.51 -10.91
CA THR A 30 -4.30 2.37 -10.67
C THR A 30 -4.08 2.58 -9.17
N ALA A 31 -2.83 2.89 -8.78
CA ALA A 31 -2.54 3.27 -7.39
C ALA A 31 -3.32 4.53 -6.96
N ALA A 32 -3.60 5.43 -7.91
CA ALA A 32 -4.40 6.63 -7.67
C ALA A 32 -5.85 6.27 -7.32
N ASP A 33 -6.43 5.25 -7.93
CA ASP A 33 -7.80 4.78 -7.59
C ASP A 33 -7.87 4.24 -6.17
N LEU A 34 -6.82 3.56 -5.72
CA LEU A 34 -6.75 3.03 -4.35
C LEU A 34 -6.56 4.15 -3.31
N ILE A 35 -5.79 5.19 -3.62
CA ILE A 35 -5.61 6.35 -2.72
C ILE A 35 -6.84 7.27 -2.76
N GLY A 36 -7.54 7.33 -3.89
CA GLY A 36 -8.67 8.22 -4.12
C GLY A 36 -9.89 7.98 -3.22
N PRO A 37 -10.87 8.90 -3.26
CA PRO A 37 -12.06 8.85 -2.42
C PRO A 37 -13.06 7.76 -2.86
N ALA A 38 -12.90 7.18 -4.05
CA ALA A 38 -13.82 6.21 -4.63
C ALA A 38 -14.15 5.05 -3.67
N LYS A 39 -15.45 4.78 -3.50
CA LYS A 39 -16.00 3.78 -2.58
C LYS A 39 -16.69 2.60 -3.28
N HIS A 40 -16.45 2.41 -4.58
CA HIS A 40 -16.96 1.23 -5.28
C HIS A 40 -16.48 -0.04 -4.58
N ARG A 41 -17.35 -1.05 -4.51
CA ARG A 41 -17.09 -2.30 -3.77
C ARG A 41 -15.77 -2.95 -4.18
N ALA A 42 -15.48 -3.02 -5.48
CA ALA A 42 -14.23 -3.57 -5.99
C ALA A 42 -13.01 -2.80 -5.49
N VAL A 43 -13.02 -1.47 -5.59
CA VAL A 43 -11.93 -0.60 -5.11
C VAL A 43 -11.70 -0.76 -3.62
N CYS A 44 -12.78 -0.83 -2.82
CA CYS A 44 -12.68 -1.05 -1.38
C CYS A 44 -12.02 -2.40 -1.05
N ILE A 45 -12.40 -3.48 -1.72
CA ILE A 45 -11.82 -4.81 -1.51
C ILE A 45 -10.32 -4.81 -1.84
N VAL A 46 -9.93 -4.26 -3.00
CA VAL A 46 -8.53 -4.19 -3.42
C VAL A 46 -7.71 -3.32 -2.47
N ARG A 47 -8.28 -2.20 -2.01
CA ARG A 47 -7.66 -1.33 -1.00
C ARG A 47 -7.42 -2.07 0.32
N TRP A 48 -8.39 -2.86 0.79
CA TRP A 48 -8.22 -3.65 2.01
C TRP A 48 -7.12 -4.71 1.87
N ARG A 49 -7.03 -5.37 0.70
CA ARG A 49 -5.93 -6.29 0.38
C ARG A 49 -4.57 -5.61 0.38
N ALA A 50 -4.47 -4.42 -0.19
CA ALA A 50 -3.24 -3.63 -0.20
C ALA A 50 -2.82 -3.21 1.23
N MET A 51 -3.78 -2.79 2.07
CA MET A 51 -3.53 -2.48 3.48
C MET A 51 -3.07 -3.72 4.27
N LYS A 52 -3.65 -4.90 4.01
CA LYS A 52 -3.23 -6.17 4.61
C LYS A 52 -1.80 -6.54 4.21
N ALA A 53 -1.46 -6.44 2.92
CA ALA A 53 -0.12 -6.74 2.45
C ALA A 53 0.96 -5.82 3.08
N LEU A 54 0.65 -4.54 3.30
CA LEU A 54 1.55 -3.64 4.04
C LEU A 54 1.64 -4.00 5.53
N ARG A 55 0.54 -4.46 6.14
CA ARG A 55 0.53 -4.93 7.52
C ARG A 55 1.38 -6.18 7.69
N ASP A 56 1.30 -7.12 6.76
CA ASP A 56 2.07 -8.37 6.76
C ASP A 56 3.58 -8.09 6.60
N LYS A 57 3.95 -7.00 5.91
CA LYS A 57 5.32 -6.46 5.89
C LYS A 57 5.78 -5.80 7.19
N GLY A 58 4.93 -5.74 8.21
CA GLY A 58 5.25 -5.13 9.51
C GLY A 58 5.00 -3.63 9.59
N ARG A 59 4.30 -3.01 8.63
CA ARG A 59 3.96 -1.58 8.73
C ARG A 59 2.93 -1.32 9.85
N SER A 60 3.08 -0.18 10.51
CA SER A 60 2.13 0.27 11.53
C SER A 60 0.85 0.80 10.88
N LEU A 61 -0.27 0.78 11.62
CA LEU A 61 -1.56 1.31 11.15
C LEU A 61 -1.44 2.78 10.70
N SER A 62 -0.75 3.61 11.47
CA SER A 62 -0.51 5.03 11.15
C SER A 62 0.34 5.21 9.90
N SER A 63 1.32 4.32 9.65
CA SER A 63 2.12 4.37 8.43
C SER A 63 1.26 4.04 7.20
N ILE A 64 0.45 2.98 7.29
CA ILE A 64 -0.46 2.58 6.21
C ILE A 64 -1.49 3.70 5.94
N ALA A 65 -2.05 4.28 7.00
CA ALA A 65 -2.97 5.41 6.94
C ALA A 65 -2.40 6.58 6.14
N ARG A 66 -1.13 6.95 6.39
CA ARG A 66 -0.44 8.00 5.61
C ARG A 66 -0.28 7.63 4.13
N THR A 67 0.06 6.37 3.82
CA THR A 67 0.18 5.90 2.43
C THR A 67 -1.13 6.05 1.65
N PHE A 68 -2.28 5.82 2.29
CA PHE A 68 -3.60 5.89 1.66
C PHE A 68 -4.33 7.22 1.89
N ASN A 69 -3.71 8.19 2.56
CA ASN A 69 -4.35 9.44 2.99
C ASN A 69 -5.69 9.21 3.72
N ARG A 70 -5.69 8.33 4.73
CA ARG A 70 -6.88 7.91 5.50
C ARG A 70 -6.60 7.81 6.98
N ASP A 71 -7.66 7.83 7.79
CA ASP A 71 -7.54 7.61 9.24
C ASP A 71 -7.10 6.19 9.58
N HIS A 72 -6.33 6.06 10.66
CA HIS A 72 -5.88 4.76 11.18
C HIS A 72 -7.05 3.84 11.57
N SER A 73 -8.20 4.40 11.97
CA SER A 73 -9.45 3.67 12.24
C SER A 73 -10.01 3.01 10.97
N SER A 74 -9.92 3.68 9.82
CA SER A 74 -10.29 3.12 8.52
C SER A 74 -9.40 1.95 8.13
N VAL A 75 -8.11 2.01 8.46
CA VAL A 75 -7.17 0.91 8.25
C VAL A 75 -7.51 -0.28 9.16
N SER A 76 -7.80 -0.03 10.44
CA SER A 76 -8.24 -1.08 11.38
C SER A 76 -9.51 -1.78 10.88
N TYR A 77 -10.51 -1.01 10.45
CA TYR A 77 -11.72 -1.56 9.83
C TYR A 77 -11.40 -2.40 8.58
N ALA A 78 -10.56 -1.89 7.68
CA ALA A 78 -10.14 -2.61 6.48
C ALA A 78 -9.48 -3.96 6.78
N LEU A 79 -8.58 -4.00 7.77
CA LEU A 79 -7.89 -5.22 8.17
C LEU A 79 -8.86 -6.28 8.72
N ARG A 80 -9.86 -5.86 9.51
CA ARG A 80 -10.93 -6.76 9.99
C ARG A 80 -11.80 -7.33 8.87
N ARG A 81 -11.88 -6.66 7.72
CA ARG A 81 -12.66 -7.10 6.55
C ARG A 81 -11.84 -7.92 5.54
N ALA A 82 -10.52 -7.84 5.61
CA ALA A 82 -9.58 -8.57 4.74
C ALA A 82 -9.05 -9.87 5.35
N GLY A 83 -9.16 -10.04 6.66
CA GLY A 83 -9.08 -11.34 7.34
C GLY A 83 -10.36 -12.12 7.09
#